data_AF-A0A970X216-F1
#
_entry.id   AF-A0A970X216-F1
#
_cell.length_a   1.000
_cell.length_b   1.000
_cell.length_c   1.000
_cell.angle_alpha   90.00
_cell.angle_beta   90.00
_cell.angle_gamma   90.00
#
_symmetry.space_group_name_H-M   'P 1'
#
loop_
_entity.id
_entity.type
_entity.pdbx_description
1 polymer ?
#
loop_
_entity_poly.entity_id
_entity_poly.type
_entity_poly.pdbx_seq_one_letter_code
_entity_poly.pdbx_strand_id
1 'polypeptide(L)' 'MKQPRIIISGGGTGGHIFPAIAIANALKEKRPDATILFVGAEKRMEMERVPAA' A
#
# COMPACT_ATOMS: atom_id res chain seq x y z
N MET A 1 16.31 15.88 -6.13
CA MET A 1 14.89 16.00 -5.76
C MET A 1 14.62 15.14 -4.53
N LYS A 2 13.64 15.50 -3.69
CA LYS A 2 13.34 14.76 -2.46
C LYS A 2 12.57 13.48 -2.78
N GLN A 3 12.98 12.35 -2.21
CA GLN A 3 12.29 11.07 -2.38
C GLN A 3 10.89 11.15 -1.76
N PRO A 4 9.81 10.81 -2.50
CA PRO A 4 8.45 10.83 -1.96
C PRO A 4 8.30 9.81 -0.85
N ARG A 5 7.66 10.22 0.25
CA ARG A 5 7.26 9.32 1.33
C ARG A 5 5.74 9.29 1.35
N ILE A 6 5.17 8.13 1.09
CA ILE A 6 3.74 7.95 0.85
C ILE A 6 3.21 7.00 1.91
N ILE A 7 2.13 7.41 2.57
CA ILE A 7 1.38 6.54 3.47
C ILE A 7 0.07 6.20 2.78
N ILE A 8 -0.24 4.90 2.70
CA ILE A 8 -1.51 4.40 2.19
C ILE A 8 -2.24 3.79 3.39
N SER A 9 -3.39 4.38 3.72
CA SER A 9 -4.27 3.90 4.79
C SER A 9 -5.56 3.40 4.16
N GLY A 10 -5.90 2.14 4.43
CA GLY A 10 -7.10 1.47 3.92
C GLY A 10 -7.08 -0.01 4.31
N GLY A 11 -8.24 -0.62 4.54
CA GLY A 11 -8.28 -1.98 5.07
C GLY A 11 -9.66 -2.43 5.52
N GLY A 12 -9.73 -3.58 6.17
CA GLY A 12 -10.96 -4.16 6.70
C GLY A 12 -11.61 -5.24 5.80
N THR A 13 -11.60 -5.06 4.48
CA THR A 13 -12.05 -6.07 3.49
C THR A 13 -11.21 -6.02 2.21
N GLY A 14 -11.24 -7.09 1.41
CA GLY A 14 -10.53 -7.15 0.13
C GLY A 14 -10.86 -5.98 -0.81
N GLY A 15 -12.11 -5.50 -0.80
CA GLY A 15 -12.56 -4.38 -1.65
C GLY A 15 -11.81 -3.06 -1.45
N HIS A 16 -11.16 -2.85 -0.30
CA HIS A 16 -10.33 -1.69 -0.03
C HIS A 16 -8.83 -1.99 -0.14
N ILE A 17 -8.43 -3.23 0.17
CA ILE A 17 -7.03 -3.67 0.14
C ILE A 17 -6.50 -3.75 -1.30
N PHE A 18 -7.25 -4.35 -2.22
CA PHE A 18 -6.78 -4.52 -3.61
C PHE A 18 -6.59 -3.18 -4.34
N PRO A 19 -7.52 -2.20 -4.25
CA PRO A 19 -7.28 -0.88 -4.82
C PRO A 19 -6.06 -0.19 -4.20
N ALA A 20 -5.85 -0.31 -2.88
CA ALA A 20 -4.71 0.29 -2.20
C ALA A 20 -3.38 -0.30 -2.68
N ILE A 21 -3.31 -1.62 -2.90
CA ILE A 21 -2.16 -2.31 -3.51
C ILE A 21 -1.95 -1.85 -4.96
N ALA A 22 -3.02 -1.75 -5.75
CA ALA A 22 -2.93 -1.30 -7.15
C ALA A 22 -2.36 0.12 -7.26
N ILE A 23 -2.79 1.03 -6.38
CA ILE A 23 -2.24 2.39 -6.29
C ILE A 23 -0.75 2.35 -5.90
N ALA A 24 -0.38 1.53 -4.90
CA ALA A 24 1.02 1.38 -4.48
C ALA A 24 1.91 0.90 -5.64
N ASN A 25 1.45 -0.08 -6.42
CA ASN A 25 2.20 -0.62 -7.56
C ASN A 25 2.35 0.41 -8.69
N ALA A 26 1.28 1.12 -9.04
CA ALA A 26 1.35 2.20 -10.02
C ALA A 26 2.29 3.34 -9.58
N LEU A 27 2.37 3.62 -8.26
CA LEU A 27 3.31 4.58 -7.72
C LEU A 27 4.76 4.09 -7.81
N LYS A 28 5.03 2.82 -7.51
CA LYS A 28 6.38 2.22 -7.67
C LYS A 28 6.87 2.29 -9.12
N GLU A 29 5.99 2.02 -10.09
CA GLU A 29 6.32 2.11 -11.52
C GLU A 29 6.68 3.54 -11.94
N LYS A 30 5.89 4.53 -11.52
CA LYS A 30 6.11 5.93 -11.88
C LYS A 30 7.24 6.59 -11.10
N ARG A 31 7.46 6.16 -9.86
CA ARG A 31 8.42 6.72 -8.90
C ARG A 31 9.13 5.60 -8.15
N PRO A 32 10.14 4.97 -8.78
CA PRO A 32 10.92 3.91 -8.13
C PRO A 32 11.67 4.40 -6.89
N ASP A 33 11.88 5.71 -6.77
CA ASP A 33 12.52 6.37 -5.62
C ASP A 33 11.56 6.61 -4.43
N ALA A 34 10.27 6.30 -4.57
CA ALA A 34 9.30 6.50 -3.51
C ALA A 34 9.38 5.43 -2.42
N THR A 35 9.27 5.85 -1.17
CA THR A 35 9.06 4.95 -0.02
C THR A 35 7.57 4.90 0.31
N ILE A 36 7.00 3.70 0.36
CA ILE A 36 5.57 3.49 0.62
C ILE A 36 5.41 2.73 1.93
N LEU A 37 4.59 3.27 2.84
CA LEU A 37 4.15 2.62 4.06
C LEU A 37 2.65 2.34 3.97
N PHE A 38 2.26 1.10 4.17
CA PHE A 38 0.86 0.73 4.31
C PHE A 38 0.47 0.71 5.79
N VAL A 39 -0.68 1.31 6.13
CA VAL A 39 -1.24 1.31 7.48
C VAL A 39 -2.63 0.69 7.42
N GLY A 40 -2.84 -0.39 8.18
CA GLY A 40 -4.10 -1.11 8.26
C GLY A 40 -4.43 -1.53 9.68
N ALA A 41 -5.54 -2.25 9.86
CA ALA A 41 -5.96 -2.77 11.15
C ALA A 41 -5.30 -4.13 11.45
N GLU A 42 -4.93 -4.34 12.70
CA GLU A 42 -4.38 -5.62 13.16
C GLU A 42 -5.40 -6.76 13.01
N LYS A 43 -4.92 -7.99 12.73
CA LYS A 43 -5.72 -9.23 12.61
C LYS A 43 -6.78 -9.21 11.50
N ARG A 44 -6.54 -8.45 10.44
CA ARG A 44 -7.42 -8.33 9.28
C ARG A 44 -6.66 -8.69 8.00
N MET A 45 -7.40 -8.85 6.91
CA MET A 45 -6.91 -9.38 5.63
C MET A 45 -5.71 -8.61 5.06
N GLU A 46 -5.55 -7.33 5.42
CA GLU A 46 -4.40 -6.51 5.07
C GLU A 46 -3.07 -7.10 5.56
N MET A 47 -3.04 -7.75 6.72
CA MET A 47 -1.82 -8.33 7.30
C MET A 47 -1.29 -9.54 6.51
N GLU A 48 -2.14 -10.20 5.72
CA GLU A 48 -1.74 -11.30 4.84
C GLU A 48 -1.45 -10.81 3.42
N ARG A 49 -2.29 -9.91 2.89
CA ARG A 49 -2.28 -9.55 1.47
C ARG A 49 -1.30 -8.44 1.13
N VAL A 50 -1.05 -7.50 2.04
CA VAL A 50 -0.12 -6.40 1.79
C VAL A 50 1.33 -6.85 1.82
N PRO A 51 1.79 -7.70 2.77
CA PRO A 51 3.17 -8.19 2.74
C PRO A 51 3.48 -9.13 1.57
N ALA A 52 2.44 -9.73 0.96
CA ALA A 52 2.58 -10.64 -0.17
C ALA A 52 2.56 -9.96 -1.55
N ALA A 53 2.43 -8.63 -1.59
CA ALA A 53 2.22 -7.83 -2.81
C ALA A 53 3.42 -6.97 -3.24
#